data_AF-A0A4Z2GB81-F1
#
_entry.id   AF-A0A4Z2GB81-F1
#
_cell.length_a   1.000
_cell.length_b   1.000
_cell.length_c   1.000
_cell.angle_alpha   90.00
_cell.angle_beta   90.00
_cell.angle_gamma   90.00
#
_symmetry.space_group_name_H-M   'P 1'
#
loop_
_entity.id
_entity.type
_entity.pdbx_description
1 polymer ?
#
loop_
_entity_poly.entity_id
_entity_poly.type
_entity_poly.pdbx_seq_one_letter_code
_entity_poly.pdbx_strand_id
1 'polypeptide(L)'
;MLSHVGHTILGMNTVQLYMKVPGSRTPGHQENNNFCSVNINIGPGDCEWFSVQENHWPLISDFCEKHGVDYLTGSWWPVLEDLYKANIPVYRFIQRPGDLVWINAGTVHWVQAVGWCNNIAWNVGPLNAYQYQLALERFEWNEVKKVKSIVPMIHVSWNAARTVKITDPDTFKMVK
;
A
#
# COMPACT_ATOMS: atom_id res chain seq x y z
N MET A 1 2.29 -14.18 -3.32
CA MET A 1 2.11 -13.72 -4.72
C MET A 1 3.36 -13.06 -5.31
N LEU A 2 3.95 -12.02 -4.71
CA LEU A 2 5.10 -11.31 -5.31
C LEU A 2 6.34 -12.19 -5.61
N SER A 3 6.54 -13.28 -4.87
CA SER A 3 7.58 -14.28 -5.16
C SER A 3 7.31 -15.13 -6.41
N HIS A 4 6.08 -15.10 -6.95
CA HIS A 4 5.68 -15.78 -8.18
C HIS A 4 5.66 -14.83 -9.40
N VAL A 5 6.22 -13.62 -9.27
CA VAL A 5 6.41 -12.68 -10.39
C VAL A 5 7.50 -13.17 -11.37
N GLY A 6 8.48 -13.92 -10.90
CA GLY A 6 9.57 -14.47 -11.73
C GLY A 6 10.66 -13.45 -12.12
N HIS A 7 10.56 -12.20 -11.69
CA HIS A 7 11.58 -11.16 -11.84
C HIS A 7 11.51 -10.13 -10.70
N THR A 8 12.54 -9.28 -10.63
CA THR A 8 12.65 -8.23 -9.60
C THR A 8 11.71 -7.06 -9.88
N ILE A 9 10.94 -6.67 -8.85
CA ILE A 9 10.23 -5.40 -8.76
C ILE A 9 10.84 -4.65 -7.58
N LEU A 10 11.69 -3.66 -7.88
CA LEU A 10 12.44 -2.90 -6.89
C LEU A 10 11.49 -2.25 -5.86
N GLY A 11 11.73 -2.51 -4.57
CA GLY A 11 10.89 -2.02 -3.46
C GLY A 11 9.67 -2.85 -3.13
N MET A 12 9.22 -3.72 -4.03
CA MET A 12 8.11 -4.63 -3.73
C MET A 12 8.63 -5.99 -3.28
N ASN A 13 9.33 -6.71 -4.15
CA ASN A 13 9.91 -8.02 -3.81
C ASN A 13 11.41 -7.95 -3.47
N THR A 14 11.90 -6.74 -3.24
CA THR A 14 13.23 -6.42 -2.72
C THR A 14 13.10 -5.31 -1.70
N VAL A 15 14.00 -5.28 -0.72
CA VAL A 15 13.96 -4.29 0.37
C VAL A 15 14.36 -2.90 -0.13
N GLN A 16 13.62 -1.88 0.29
CA GLN A 16 14.01 -0.48 0.21
C GLN A 16 14.37 0.07 1.60
N LEU A 17 15.38 0.93 1.65
CA LEU A 17 15.83 1.66 2.84
C LEU A 17 15.44 3.13 2.72
N TYR A 18 14.98 3.71 3.82
CA TYR A 18 14.68 5.12 3.96
C TYR A 18 15.55 5.70 5.08
N MET A 19 16.26 6.79 4.81
CA MET A 19 17.00 7.54 5.81
C MET A 19 16.30 8.88 6.05
N LYS A 20 15.94 9.18 7.30
CA LYS A 20 15.01 10.26 7.62
C LYS A 20 15.55 11.19 8.71
N VAL A 21 15.21 12.47 8.57
CA VAL A 21 15.31 13.51 9.60
C VAL A 21 13.90 13.91 10.05
N PRO A 22 13.72 14.55 11.22
CA PRO A 22 12.41 15.03 11.65
C PRO A 22 11.67 15.82 10.56
N GLY A 23 10.41 15.47 10.31
CA GLY A 23 9.59 16.08 9.27
C GLY A 23 9.73 15.48 7.87
N SER A 24 10.61 14.49 7.67
CA SER A 24 10.67 13.70 6.42
C SER A 24 9.34 12.95 6.24
N ARG A 25 8.72 13.07 5.07
CA ARG A 25 7.36 12.57 4.80
C ARG A 25 7.30 11.62 3.63
N THR A 26 6.51 10.57 3.78
CA THR A 26 5.93 9.83 2.66
C THR A 26 4.47 10.29 2.54
N PRO A 27 4.09 10.95 1.43
CA PRO A 27 2.74 11.48 1.26
C PRO A 27 1.70 10.35 1.16
N GLY A 28 0.43 10.73 1.11
CA GLY A 28 -0.68 9.80 0.99
C GLY A 28 -0.61 8.96 -0.27
N HIS A 29 -0.84 7.66 -0.09
CA HIS A 29 -0.91 6.69 -1.18
C HIS A 29 -1.59 5.39 -0.74
N GLN A 30 -1.91 4.55 -1.71
CA GLN A 30 -2.04 3.10 -1.52
C GLN A 30 -0.83 2.43 -2.17
N GLU A 31 -0.47 1.26 -1.68
CA GLU A 31 0.61 0.47 -2.26
C GLU A 31 0.33 0.12 -3.73
N ASN A 32 1.41 -0.11 -4.49
CA ASN A 32 1.32 -0.52 -5.88
C ASN A 32 0.46 -1.78 -6.03
N ASN A 33 -0.54 -1.71 -6.92
CA ASN A 33 -1.54 -2.77 -7.10
C ASN A 33 -2.16 -3.25 -5.76
N ASN A 34 -2.33 -2.36 -4.78
CA ASN A 34 -2.96 -2.64 -3.48
C ASN A 34 -2.33 -3.82 -2.68
N PHE A 35 -1.07 -4.16 -2.92
CA PHE A 35 -0.36 -5.18 -2.14
C PHE A 35 -0.18 -4.75 -0.68
N CYS A 36 -0.14 -5.71 0.25
CA CYS A 36 0.26 -5.42 1.63
C CYS A 36 1.70 -4.89 1.69
N SER A 37 1.99 -4.13 2.74
CA SER A 37 3.32 -3.59 3.02
C SER A 37 3.81 -4.01 4.40
N VAL A 38 5.11 -4.23 4.50
CA VAL A 38 5.83 -4.46 5.75
C VAL A 38 6.82 -3.33 5.92
N ASN A 39 6.80 -2.68 7.07
CA ASN A 39 7.76 -1.63 7.41
C ASN A 39 8.34 -1.87 8.81
N ILE A 40 9.66 -1.75 8.94
CA ILE A 40 10.36 -1.84 10.24
C ILE A 40 11.12 -0.54 10.46
N ASN A 41 10.89 0.08 11.62
CA ASN A 41 11.67 1.24 12.05
C ASN A 41 12.97 0.77 12.70
N ILE A 42 14.11 1.22 12.17
CA ILE A 42 15.44 0.92 12.70
C ILE A 42 15.78 1.83 13.89
N GLY A 43 15.19 3.03 13.95
CA GLY A 43 15.47 4.04 14.96
C GLY A 43 16.71 4.90 14.66
N PRO A 44 17.17 5.69 15.65
CA PRO A 44 16.70 5.73 17.04
C PRO A 44 15.39 6.51 17.24
N GLY A 45 15.00 7.35 16.29
CA GLY A 45 13.77 8.14 16.34
C GLY A 45 12.51 7.38 15.96
N ASP A 46 11.37 7.94 16.33
CA ASP A 46 10.05 7.39 16.03
C ASP A 46 9.53 7.82 14.65
N CYS A 47 8.63 7.02 14.07
CA CYS A 47 7.76 7.43 12.97
C CYS A 47 6.32 7.58 13.45
N GLU A 48 5.61 8.57 12.95
CA GLU A 48 4.17 8.72 13.12
C GLU A 48 3.43 8.29 11.85
N TRP A 49 2.45 7.41 12.03
CA TRP A 49 1.66 6.82 10.97
C TRP A 49 0.22 7.30 11.02
N PHE A 50 -0.36 7.43 9.84
CA PHE A 50 -1.76 7.72 9.63
C PHE A 50 -2.29 6.78 8.57
N SER A 51 -3.45 6.17 8.81
CA SER A 51 -4.06 5.28 7.83
C SER A 51 -5.57 5.33 7.85
N VAL A 52 -6.16 5.10 6.68
CA VAL A 52 -7.59 5.01 6.45
C VAL A 52 -7.88 3.68 5.76
N GLN A 53 -8.97 3.03 6.16
CA GLN A 53 -9.39 1.76 5.58
C GLN A 53 -9.65 1.89 4.07
N GLU A 54 -9.36 0.83 3.33
CA GLU A 54 -9.41 0.78 1.88
C GLU A 54 -10.73 1.30 1.30
N ASN A 55 -11.88 0.93 1.86
CA ASN A 55 -13.20 1.32 1.38
C ASN A 55 -13.45 2.85 1.27
N HIS A 56 -12.66 3.68 1.96
CA HIS A 56 -12.75 5.14 1.88
C HIS A 56 -11.83 5.75 0.82
N TRP A 57 -11.03 4.95 0.09
CA TRP A 57 -10.13 5.46 -0.95
C TRP A 57 -10.81 6.31 -2.04
N PRO A 58 -12.07 6.04 -2.47
CA PRO A 58 -12.72 6.89 -3.46
C PRO A 58 -13.00 8.30 -2.91
N LEU A 59 -13.42 8.41 -1.64
CA LEU A 59 -13.65 9.70 -0.99
C LEU A 59 -12.35 10.51 -0.85
N ILE A 60 -11.23 9.83 -0.57
CA ILE A 60 -9.91 10.47 -0.53
C ILE A 60 -9.48 10.92 -1.93
N SER A 61 -9.79 10.11 -2.95
CA SER A 61 -9.58 10.50 -4.35
C SER A 61 -10.38 11.75 -4.71
N ASP A 62 -11.65 11.86 -4.30
CA ASP A 62 -12.48 13.05 -4.52
C ASP A 62 -11.89 14.30 -3.86
N PHE A 63 -11.31 14.15 -2.65
CA PHE A 63 -10.57 15.24 -2.00
C PHE A 63 -9.35 15.68 -2.82
N CYS A 64 -8.61 14.74 -3.39
CA CYS A 64 -7.45 15.04 -4.24
C CYS A 64 -7.89 15.79 -5.50
N GLU A 65 -8.91 15.29 -6.20
CA GLU A 65 -9.47 15.91 -7.40
C GLU A 65 -9.99 17.33 -7.11
N LYS A 66 -10.72 17.52 -6.00
CA LYS A 66 -11.22 18.85 -5.58
C LYS A 66 -10.10 19.87 -5.36
N HIS A 67 -8.91 19.43 -4.94
CA HIS A 67 -7.75 20.29 -4.73
C HIS A 67 -6.78 20.30 -5.93
N GLY A 68 -7.16 19.70 -7.06
CA GLY A 68 -6.36 19.71 -8.29
C GLY A 68 -5.07 18.89 -8.20
N VAL A 69 -5.03 17.87 -7.34
CA VAL A 69 -3.90 16.93 -7.23
C VAL A 69 -4.35 15.53 -7.64
N ASP A 70 -3.54 14.83 -8.42
CA ASP A 70 -3.86 13.46 -8.84
C ASP A 70 -3.72 12.48 -7.66
N TYR A 71 -4.73 11.63 -7.45
CA TYR A 71 -4.75 10.68 -6.33
C TYR A 71 -3.68 9.60 -6.45
N LEU A 72 -3.46 9.05 -7.66
CA LEU A 72 -2.59 7.88 -7.87
C LEU A 72 -1.11 8.24 -7.99
N THR A 73 -0.80 9.42 -8.52
CA THR A 73 0.55 9.84 -8.90
C THR A 73 0.99 11.17 -8.29
N GLY A 74 0.06 11.92 -7.70
CA GLY A 74 0.36 13.19 -7.05
C GLY A 74 0.97 13.02 -5.66
N SER A 75 1.46 14.15 -5.12
CA SER A 75 1.98 14.23 -3.76
C SER A 75 1.02 15.03 -2.89
N TRP A 76 0.23 14.34 -2.06
CA TRP A 76 -0.80 14.94 -1.23
C TRP A 76 -0.66 14.55 0.25
N TRP A 77 -1.05 15.45 1.14
CA TRP A 77 -1.06 15.22 2.59
C TRP A 77 -2.43 15.60 3.16
N PRO A 78 -3.23 14.64 3.64
CA PRO A 78 -4.61 14.92 4.05
C PRO A 78 -4.72 15.93 5.19
N VAL A 79 -5.73 16.80 5.09
CA VAL A 79 -6.18 17.64 6.20
C VAL A 79 -7.11 16.81 7.08
N LEU A 80 -6.67 16.47 8.29
CA LEU A 80 -7.41 15.57 9.18
C LEU A 80 -8.82 16.07 9.51
N GLU A 81 -9.01 17.39 9.59
CA GLU A 81 -10.31 18.01 9.83
C GLU A 81 -11.31 17.74 8.69
N ASP A 82 -10.84 17.69 7.44
CA ASP A 82 -11.70 17.39 6.30
C ASP A 82 -12.12 15.92 6.31
N LEU A 83 -11.20 15.01 6.67
CA LEU A 83 -11.51 13.60 6.86
C LEU A 83 -12.52 13.39 8.00
N TYR A 84 -12.35 14.11 9.12
CA TYR A 84 -13.27 14.08 10.25
C TYR A 84 -14.67 14.56 9.84
N LYS A 85 -14.78 15.70 9.15
CA LYS A 85 -16.05 16.23 8.64
C LYS A 85 -16.74 15.30 7.63
N ALA A 86 -15.96 14.52 6.89
CA ALA A 86 -16.45 13.51 5.96
C ALA A 86 -16.77 12.16 6.63
N ASN A 87 -16.68 12.05 7.97
CA ASN A 87 -16.85 10.81 8.73
C ASN A 87 -15.93 9.68 8.26
N ILE A 88 -14.68 10.01 7.90
CA ILE A 88 -13.65 9.05 7.51
C ILE A 88 -12.77 8.75 8.74
N PRO A 89 -12.81 7.52 9.30
CA PRO A 89 -11.97 7.16 10.44
C PRO A 89 -10.49 7.16 10.06
N VAL A 90 -9.66 7.80 10.89
CA VAL A 90 -8.21 7.82 10.74
C VAL A 90 -7.58 7.09 11.92
N TYR A 91 -6.84 6.02 11.63
CA TYR A 91 -5.95 5.38 12.59
C TYR A 91 -4.66 6.18 12.65
N ARG A 92 -4.25 6.58 13.85
CA ARG A 92 -3.02 7.35 14.10
C ARG A 92 -2.23 6.71 15.22
N PHE A 93 -0.95 6.43 14.99
CA PHE A 93 -0.10 5.78 15.97
C PHE A 93 1.39 6.07 15.76
N ILE A 94 2.19 5.73 16.77
CA ILE A 94 3.66 5.86 16.75
C ILE A 94 4.28 4.48 16.53
N GLN A 95 5.22 4.40 15.60
CA GLN A 95 6.10 3.25 15.37
C GLN A 95 7.47 3.56 15.95
N ARG A 96 7.83 2.89 17.05
CA ARG A 96 9.12 3.03 17.74
C ARG A 96 10.20 2.17 17.08
N PRO A 97 11.48 2.35 17.41
CA PRO A 97 12.54 1.48 16.94
C PRO A 97 12.26 0.00 17.27
N GLY A 98 12.38 -0.88 16.28
CA GLY A 98 12.07 -2.30 16.38
C GLY A 98 10.61 -2.66 16.07
N ASP A 99 9.68 -1.70 16.10
CA ASP A 99 8.28 -1.96 15.77
C ASP A 99 8.11 -2.26 14.27
N LEU A 100 7.31 -3.29 14.00
CA LEU A 100 6.88 -3.65 12.64
C LEU A 100 5.46 -3.15 12.40
N VAL A 101 5.27 -2.43 11.30
CA VAL A 101 3.96 -2.03 10.81
C VAL A 101 3.58 -2.92 9.63
N TRP A 102 2.41 -3.54 9.75
CA TRP A 102 1.74 -4.27 8.66
C TRP A 102 0.64 -3.39 8.09
N ILE A 103 0.79 -2.99 6.82
CA ILE A 103 -0.25 -2.29 6.07
C ILE A 103 -1.03 -3.33 5.27
N ASN A 104 -2.32 -3.49 5.58
CA ASN A 104 -3.17 -4.45 4.89
C ASN A 104 -3.52 -3.97 3.47
N ALA A 105 -3.95 -4.90 2.62
CA ALA A 105 -4.24 -4.66 1.21
C ALA A 105 -5.12 -3.41 1.00
N GLY A 106 -4.66 -2.51 0.14
CA GLY A 106 -5.38 -1.28 -0.23
C GLY A 106 -5.57 -0.24 0.87
N THR A 107 -4.97 -0.40 2.06
CA THR A 107 -5.04 0.64 3.10
C THR A 107 -4.39 1.94 2.61
N VAL A 108 -5.14 3.04 2.65
CA VAL A 108 -4.61 4.38 2.34
C VAL A 108 -3.79 4.86 3.52
N HIS A 109 -2.56 5.32 3.31
CA HIS A 109 -1.71 5.73 4.42
C HIS A 109 -0.68 6.80 4.05
N TRP A 110 -0.20 7.50 5.07
CA TRP A 110 0.88 8.49 4.98
C TRP A 110 1.69 8.50 6.29
N VAL A 111 2.94 8.95 6.21
CA VAL A 111 3.91 8.77 7.30
C VAL A 111 4.80 10.00 7.45
N GLN A 112 5.13 10.38 8.68
CA GLN A 112 6.20 11.33 8.95
C GLN A 112 7.20 10.79 9.98
N ALA A 113 8.48 11.10 9.79
CA ALA A 113 9.47 10.91 10.82
C ALA A 113 9.31 11.96 11.93
N VAL A 114 9.24 11.51 13.17
CA VAL A 114 9.23 12.38 14.37
C VAL A 114 10.67 12.68 14.79
N GLY A 115 11.55 11.67 14.73
CA GLY A 115 12.98 11.78 15.03
C GLY A 115 13.88 11.49 13.83
N TRP A 116 15.19 11.43 14.07
CA TRP A 116 16.13 10.84 13.12
C TRP A 116 16.02 9.33 13.16
N CYS A 117 15.69 8.71 12.03
CA CYS A 117 15.55 7.27 11.96
C CYS A 117 15.80 6.76 10.56
N ASN A 118 16.05 5.46 10.48
CA ASN A 118 15.95 4.73 9.22
C ASN A 118 14.73 3.80 9.26
N ASN A 119 14.13 3.50 8.11
CA ASN A 119 13.17 2.42 7.97
C ASN A 119 13.60 1.50 6.84
N ILE A 120 13.25 0.21 6.95
CA ILE A 120 13.26 -0.71 5.81
C ILE A 120 11.82 -1.13 5.51
N ALA A 121 11.50 -1.27 4.22
CA ALA A 121 10.18 -1.72 3.80
C ALA A 121 10.24 -2.57 2.53
N TRP A 122 9.22 -3.39 2.36
CA TRP A 122 8.93 -4.15 1.14
C TRP A 122 7.46 -4.54 1.13
N ASN A 123 6.97 -4.99 -0.02
CA ASN A 123 5.61 -5.50 -0.14
C ASN A 123 5.54 -7.01 -0.01
N VAL A 124 4.39 -7.49 0.42
CA VAL A 124 4.03 -8.91 0.40
C VAL A 124 2.63 -9.07 -0.17
N GLY A 125 2.38 -10.19 -0.83
CA GLY A 125 1.04 -10.51 -1.35
C GLY A 125 0.55 -11.82 -0.74
N PRO A 126 -0.14 -11.79 0.40
CA PRO A 126 -0.80 -12.96 0.99
C PRO A 126 -1.74 -13.60 -0.02
N LEU A 127 -1.71 -14.93 -0.14
CA LEU A 127 -2.57 -15.63 -1.09
C LEU A 127 -3.96 -15.88 -0.46
N ASN A 128 -4.79 -14.85 -0.47
CA ASN A 128 -6.19 -14.89 -0.06
C ASN A 128 -7.06 -14.07 -1.03
N ALA A 129 -8.38 -14.28 -0.96
CA ALA A 129 -9.33 -13.67 -1.87
C ALA A 129 -9.29 -12.14 -1.83
N TYR A 130 -9.24 -11.56 -0.62
CA TYR A 130 -9.25 -10.11 -0.43
C TYR A 130 -8.04 -9.42 -1.08
N GLN A 131 -6.83 -9.93 -0.85
CA GLN A 131 -5.62 -9.38 -1.47
C GLN A 131 -5.66 -9.54 -3.00
N TYR A 132 -6.09 -10.71 -3.51
CA TYR A 132 -6.13 -10.96 -4.94
C TYR A 132 -7.15 -10.06 -5.64
N GLN A 133 -8.35 -9.94 -5.06
CA GLN A 133 -9.42 -9.07 -5.54
C GLN A 133 -8.94 -7.62 -5.66
N LEU A 134 -8.46 -7.02 -4.56
CA LEU A 134 -8.02 -5.62 -4.57
C LEU A 134 -6.85 -5.35 -5.52
N ALA A 135 -5.97 -6.34 -5.71
CA ALA A 135 -4.86 -6.21 -6.64
C ALA A 135 -5.32 -6.22 -8.10
N LEU A 136 -6.33 -7.03 -8.43
CA LEU A 136 -6.93 -7.08 -9.76
C LEU A 136 -7.79 -5.84 -10.03
N GLU A 137 -8.59 -5.40 -9.06
CA GLU A 137 -9.37 -4.15 -9.16
C GLU A 137 -8.47 -2.94 -9.41
N ARG A 138 -7.35 -2.81 -8.67
CA ARG A 138 -6.38 -1.74 -8.94
C ARG A 138 -5.69 -1.92 -10.28
N PHE A 139 -5.41 -3.16 -10.71
CA PHE A 139 -4.82 -3.42 -12.02
C PHE A 139 -5.71 -2.90 -13.16
N GLU A 140 -7.01 -3.16 -13.10
CA GLU A 140 -7.99 -2.65 -14.07
C GLU A 140 -8.21 -1.14 -13.95
N TRP A 141 -8.28 -0.60 -12.73
CA TRP A 141 -8.41 0.84 -12.52
C TRP A 141 -7.21 1.63 -13.07
N ASN A 142 -6.01 1.08 -12.93
CA ASN A 142 -4.79 1.63 -13.48
C ASN A 142 -4.84 1.70 -15.02
N GLU A 143 -5.37 0.67 -15.70
CA GLU A 143 -5.60 0.71 -17.15
C GLU A 143 -6.54 1.87 -17.53
N VAL A 144 -7.67 2.02 -16.83
CA VAL A 144 -8.63 3.13 -17.04
C VAL A 144 -7.96 4.49 -16.86
N LYS A 145 -7.13 4.64 -15.83
CA LYS A 145 -6.42 5.89 -15.50
C LYS A 145 -5.10 6.06 -16.26
N LYS A 146 -4.73 5.12 -17.14
CA LYS A 146 -3.46 5.08 -17.89
C LYS A 146 -2.22 5.16 -16.99
N VAL A 147 -2.30 4.56 -15.81
CA VAL A 147 -1.19 4.39 -14.86
C VAL A 147 -0.61 2.99 -15.03
N LYS A 148 0.72 2.86 -15.04
CA LYS A 148 1.36 1.54 -15.18
C LYS A 148 1.18 0.71 -13.91
N SER A 149 0.54 -0.45 -14.03
CA SER A 149 0.62 -1.50 -13.02
C SER A 149 2.01 -2.14 -13.04
N ILE A 150 2.77 -2.00 -11.96
CA ILE A 150 4.12 -2.59 -11.87
C ILE A 150 4.07 -4.08 -11.49
N VAL A 151 2.98 -4.54 -10.89
CA VAL A 151 2.74 -5.97 -10.70
C VAL A 151 1.97 -6.52 -11.90
N PRO A 152 2.55 -7.45 -12.68
CA PRO A 152 1.88 -8.00 -13.86
C PRO A 152 0.86 -9.06 -13.43
N MET A 153 -0.33 -8.62 -13.01
CA MET A 153 -1.33 -9.48 -12.36
C MET A 153 -1.66 -10.73 -13.17
N ILE A 154 -1.86 -10.61 -14.49
CA ILE A 154 -2.14 -11.77 -15.36
C ILE A 154 -1.01 -12.80 -15.32
N HIS A 155 0.25 -12.36 -15.39
CA HIS A 155 1.42 -13.24 -15.32
C HIS A 155 1.52 -13.93 -13.95
N VAL A 156 1.31 -13.17 -12.87
CA VAL A 156 1.33 -13.69 -11.50
C VAL A 156 0.22 -14.72 -11.28
N SER A 157 -0.98 -14.48 -11.81
CA SER A 157 -2.10 -15.41 -11.72
C SER A 157 -1.79 -16.75 -12.39
N TRP A 158 -1.24 -16.74 -13.61
CA TRP A 158 -0.81 -17.96 -14.30
C TRP A 158 0.29 -18.71 -13.52
N ASN A 159 1.28 -18.00 -12.99
CA ASN A 159 2.34 -18.63 -12.20
C ASN A 159 1.81 -19.23 -10.90
N ALA A 160 0.91 -18.52 -10.20
CA ALA A 160 0.26 -19.02 -8.98
C ALA A 160 -0.56 -20.28 -9.28
N ALA A 161 -1.40 -20.27 -10.33
CA ALA A 161 -2.20 -21.42 -10.73
C ALA A 161 -1.36 -22.66 -11.09
N ARG A 162 -0.15 -22.47 -11.64
CA ARG A 162 0.76 -23.56 -12.00
C ARG A 162 1.56 -24.10 -10.82
N THR A 163 1.89 -23.27 -9.83
CA THR A 163 2.93 -23.60 -8.83
C THR A 163 2.43 -23.66 -7.39
N VAL A 164 1.19 -23.22 -7.12
CA VAL A 164 0.63 -23.18 -5.77
C VAL A 164 -0.70 -23.93 -5.72
N LYS A 165 -0.83 -24.83 -4.73
CA LYS A 165 -2.11 -25.47 -4.41
C LYS A 165 -2.98 -24.49 -3.62
N ILE A 166 -4.01 -23.93 -4.24
CA ILE A 166 -4.97 -23.02 -3.59
C ILE A 166 -6.11 -23.85 -3.02
N THR A 167 -6.25 -23.84 -1.69
CA THR A 167 -7.31 -24.60 -0.97
C THR A 167 -8.49 -23.73 -0.55
N ASP A 168 -8.29 -22.42 -0.44
CA ASP A 168 -9.37 -21.47 -0.15
C ASP A 168 -10.30 -21.37 -1.37
N PRO A 169 -11.61 -21.70 -1.25
CA PRO A 169 -12.53 -21.76 -2.39
C PRO A 169 -12.71 -20.42 -3.10
N ASP A 170 -12.76 -19.32 -2.35
CA ASP A 170 -12.97 -17.98 -2.90
C ASP A 170 -11.75 -17.53 -3.70
N THR A 171 -10.55 -17.69 -3.12
CA THR A 171 -9.29 -17.41 -3.82
C THR A 171 -9.16 -18.28 -5.07
N PHE A 172 -9.50 -19.57 -4.99
CA PHE A 172 -9.44 -20.47 -6.13
C PHE A 172 -10.38 -20.03 -7.25
N LYS A 173 -11.62 -19.64 -6.91
CA LYS A 173 -12.62 -19.16 -7.86
C LYS A 173 -12.20 -17.85 -8.55
N MET A 174 -11.50 -16.95 -7.85
CA MET A 174 -11.03 -15.70 -8.45
C MET A 174 -9.81 -15.88 -9.37
N VAL A 175 -8.93 -16.84 -9.07
CA VAL A 175 -7.74 -17.13 -9.88
C VAL A 175 -8.09 -17.94 -11.14
N LYS A 176 -9.14 -18.76 -11.08
CA LYS A 176 -9.60 -19.63 -12.17
C LYS A 176 -10.45 -18.89 -13.20
#